data_AF-A0A9N8LP43-F1
#
_entry.id   AF-A0A9N8LP43-F1
#
_cell.length_a   1.000
_cell.length_b   1.000
_cell.length_c   1.000
_cell.angle_alpha   90.00
_cell.angle_beta   90.00
_cell.angle_gamma   90.00
#
_symmetry.space_group_name_H-M   'P 1'
#
loop_
_entity.id
_entity.type
_entity.pdbx_description
1 polymer ?
#
loop_
_entity_poly.entity_id
_entity_poly.type
_entity_poly.pdbx_seq_one_letter_code
_entity_poly.pdbx_strand_id
1 'polypeptide(L)'
;MLAAHPQIRRLAFTGSTAVGRKVLETAAKTNLKKVTLELGGKGAALVFDDANLEAAVGAVAFSMSWLSGQLCMCQSRVYVQETIADKFIEAFKAAYLNTPMGDPFNETSIMGPMVDTRARDAVKQLLDTAEKEGGKLSQGTHPEGKGYYIPATVITGLPESSQLVQQEIRAMRSAKAISSGLIGINQSAPTFDLTLPFGGVRQSGLGREWGTEILDDWTEVKQVIWKI
;
A
#
# COMPACT_ATOMS: atom_id res chain seq x y z
N MET A 1 -21.66 -1.92 17.52
CA MET A 1 -20.63 -1.58 16.50
C MET A 1 -20.19 -0.14 16.70
N LEU A 2 -18.87 0.13 16.82
CA LEU A 2 -18.35 1.47 17.14
C LEU A 2 -18.81 2.55 16.14
N ALA A 3 -18.83 2.25 14.85
CA ALA A 3 -19.23 3.23 13.84
C ALA A 3 -20.68 3.72 13.98
N ALA A 4 -21.56 2.88 14.53
CA ALA A 4 -22.97 3.20 14.75
C ALA A 4 -23.25 3.79 16.15
N HIS A 5 -22.26 3.84 17.05
CA HIS A 5 -22.52 4.24 18.42
C HIS A 5 -22.83 5.75 18.52
N PRO A 6 -23.95 6.16 19.16
CA PRO A 6 -24.40 7.56 19.15
C PRO A 6 -23.56 8.49 20.02
N GLN A 7 -22.84 7.96 21.01
CA GLN A 7 -21.99 8.76 21.90
C GLN A 7 -20.53 8.89 21.42
N ILE A 8 -20.12 8.10 20.43
CA ILE A 8 -18.78 8.24 19.87
C ILE A 8 -18.78 9.48 18.98
N ARG A 9 -17.88 10.42 19.27
CA ARG A 9 -17.81 11.72 18.56
C ARG A 9 -16.86 11.72 17.36
N ARG A 10 -15.93 10.77 17.31
CA ARG A 10 -14.91 10.66 16.27
C ARG A 10 -14.49 9.21 16.05
N LEU A 11 -14.13 8.88 14.81
CA LEU A 11 -13.54 7.60 14.42
C LEU A 11 -12.33 7.81 13.52
N ALA A 12 -11.29 7.04 13.77
CA ALA A 12 -10.22 6.78 12.80
C ALA A 12 -10.35 5.33 12.35
N PHE A 13 -10.25 5.08 11.05
CA PHE A 13 -10.30 3.74 10.47
C PHE A 13 -9.18 3.56 9.45
N THR A 14 -8.38 2.52 9.66
CA THR A 14 -7.36 2.07 8.71
C THR A 14 -7.75 0.71 8.14
N GLY A 15 -7.81 0.57 6.82
CA GLY A 15 -8.18 -0.70 6.21
C GLY A 15 -8.59 -0.60 4.75
N SER A 16 -9.46 -1.49 4.29
CA SER A 16 -9.86 -1.51 2.88
C SER A 16 -10.81 -0.37 2.53
N THR A 17 -10.68 0.14 1.30
CA THR A 17 -11.53 1.22 0.77
C THR A 17 -13.02 0.86 0.84
N ALA A 18 -13.36 -0.39 0.56
CA ALA A 18 -14.75 -0.87 0.62
C ALA A 18 -15.34 -0.80 2.04
N VAL A 19 -14.55 -1.11 3.07
CA VAL A 19 -15.01 -1.00 4.46
C VAL A 19 -15.01 0.46 4.92
N GLY A 20 -14.01 1.25 4.51
CA GLY A 20 -13.97 2.69 4.80
C GLY A 20 -15.23 3.43 4.33
N ARG A 21 -15.73 3.11 3.13
CA ARG A 21 -17.02 3.64 2.64
C ARG A 21 -18.19 3.29 3.57
N LYS A 22 -18.27 2.05 4.03
CA LYS A 22 -19.31 1.61 4.97
C LYS A 22 -19.21 2.30 6.33
N VAL A 23 -17.99 2.54 6.81
CA VAL A 23 -17.75 3.31 8.04
C VAL A 23 -18.31 4.72 7.88
N LEU A 24 -17.98 5.39 6.78
CA LEU A 24 -18.45 6.74 6.48
C LEU A 24 -19.97 6.81 6.34
N GLU A 25 -20.57 5.88 5.59
CA GLU A 25 -22.04 5.76 5.47
C GLU A 25 -22.71 5.56 6.83
N THR A 26 -22.12 4.74 7.70
CA THR A 26 -22.68 4.46 9.04
C THR A 26 -22.55 5.68 9.95
N ALA A 27 -21.43 6.37 9.92
CA ALA A 27 -21.23 7.62 10.65
C ALA A 27 -22.26 8.67 10.20
N ALA A 28 -22.47 8.81 8.89
CA ALA A 28 -23.46 9.70 8.30
C ALA A 28 -24.90 9.37 8.74
N LYS A 29 -25.25 8.09 8.82
CA LYS A 29 -26.59 7.62 9.24
C LYS A 29 -26.87 7.74 10.74
N THR A 30 -25.86 8.03 11.57
CA THR A 30 -26.02 7.99 13.03
C THR A 30 -25.98 9.35 13.68
N ASN A 31 -24.80 9.94 13.83
CA ASN A 31 -24.63 11.20 14.56
C ASN A 31 -23.67 12.18 13.88
N LEU A 32 -23.32 11.94 12.60
CA LEU A 32 -22.39 12.76 11.84
C LEU A 32 -21.02 12.96 12.51
N LYS A 33 -20.59 11.98 13.32
CA LYS A 33 -19.25 11.96 13.94
C LYS A 33 -18.15 12.20 12.91
N LYS A 34 -17.08 12.89 13.30
CA LYS A 34 -15.89 13.07 12.46
C LYS A 34 -15.28 11.70 12.12
N VAL A 35 -14.82 11.54 10.88
CA VAL A 35 -14.21 10.29 10.41
C VAL A 35 -12.92 10.60 9.64
N THR A 36 -11.82 9.98 10.06
CA THR A 36 -10.57 9.89 9.29
C THR A 36 -10.41 8.48 8.76
N LEU A 37 -10.01 8.38 7.50
CA LEU A 37 -9.89 7.12 6.77
C LEU A 37 -8.49 7.02 6.19
N GLU A 38 -7.73 6.02 6.62
CA GLU A 38 -6.48 5.61 5.96
C GLU A 38 -6.72 4.30 5.21
N LEU A 39 -6.78 4.39 3.90
CA LEU A 39 -7.28 3.30 3.06
C LEU A 39 -6.17 2.75 2.15
N GLY A 40 -6.54 1.69 1.45
CA GLY A 40 -5.70 1.04 0.46
C GLY A 40 -5.12 1.97 -0.61
N GLY A 41 -3.95 1.61 -1.11
CA GLY A 41 -3.22 2.36 -2.13
C GLY A 41 -2.65 1.46 -3.21
N LYS A 42 -2.36 2.05 -4.38
CA LYS A 42 -1.60 1.39 -5.46
C LYS A 42 -0.33 2.18 -5.73
N GLY A 43 0.57 2.17 -4.75
CA GLY A 43 1.83 2.91 -4.79
C GLY A 43 2.61 2.65 -6.09
N ALA A 44 3.26 3.70 -6.60
CA ALA A 44 4.08 3.62 -7.81
C ALA A 44 5.48 4.14 -7.53
N ALA A 45 6.49 3.42 -8.00
CA ALA A 45 7.85 3.91 -8.15
C ALA A 45 8.06 4.41 -9.59
N LEU A 46 8.71 5.56 -9.75
CA LEU A 46 9.18 6.07 -11.04
C LEU A 46 10.70 6.08 -11.00
N VAL A 47 11.35 5.39 -11.93
CA VAL A 47 12.81 5.25 -12.00
C VAL A 47 13.29 5.83 -13.33
N PHE A 48 13.93 7.00 -13.26
CA PHE A 48 14.51 7.69 -14.40
C PHE A 48 15.94 7.19 -14.66
N ASP A 49 16.48 7.46 -15.86
CA ASP A 49 17.78 6.96 -16.28
C ASP A 49 18.98 7.61 -15.60
N ASP A 50 18.77 8.77 -14.98
CA ASP A 50 19.72 9.45 -14.11
C ASP A 50 19.67 8.97 -12.65
N ALA A 51 18.76 8.06 -12.30
CA ALA A 51 18.68 7.50 -10.97
C ALA A 51 19.89 6.60 -10.65
N ASN A 52 20.32 6.59 -9.39
CA ASN A 52 21.23 5.56 -8.91
C ASN A 52 20.52 4.20 -8.96
N LEU A 53 20.93 3.36 -9.91
CA LEU A 53 20.26 2.09 -10.21
C LEU A 53 20.22 1.15 -9.00
N GLU A 54 21.35 1.00 -8.29
CA GLU A 54 21.45 0.10 -7.13
C GLU A 54 20.55 0.56 -5.98
N ALA A 55 20.58 1.86 -5.68
CA ALA A 55 19.72 2.45 -4.65
C ALA A 55 18.23 2.33 -5.01
N ALA A 56 17.87 2.56 -6.28
CA ALA A 56 16.49 2.42 -6.75
C ALA A 56 16.00 0.96 -6.65
N VAL A 57 16.82 -0.01 -7.08
CA VAL A 57 16.51 -1.44 -6.94
C VAL A 57 16.32 -1.82 -5.47
N GLY A 58 17.24 -1.42 -4.59
CA GLY A 58 17.17 -1.71 -3.16
C GLY A 58 15.92 -1.13 -2.51
N ALA A 59 15.59 0.12 -2.79
CA ALA A 59 14.41 0.79 -2.23
C ALA A 59 13.10 0.12 -2.66
N VAL A 60 12.97 -0.23 -3.95
CA VAL A 60 11.76 -0.89 -4.48
C VAL A 60 11.64 -2.32 -3.96
N ALA A 61 12.75 -3.06 -3.89
CA ALA A 61 12.76 -4.42 -3.35
C ALA A 61 12.35 -4.45 -1.87
N PHE A 62 12.91 -3.53 -1.07
CA PHE A 62 12.55 -3.37 0.33
C PHE A 62 11.07 -3.03 0.51
N SER A 63 10.52 -2.10 -0.29
CA SER A 63 9.11 -1.71 -0.20
C SER A 63 8.16 -2.90 -0.40
N MET A 64 8.52 -3.84 -1.27
CA MET A 64 7.69 -5.01 -1.60
C MET A 64 7.92 -6.21 -0.67
N SER A 65 9.13 -6.39 -0.13
CA SER A 65 9.43 -7.47 0.80
C SER A 65 8.90 -7.20 2.21
N TRP A 66 8.78 -5.93 2.60
CA TRP A 66 8.36 -5.59 3.95
C TRP A 66 6.92 -6.04 4.25
N LEU A 67 6.76 -6.77 5.36
CA LEU A 67 5.52 -7.45 5.75
C LEU A 67 4.90 -8.29 4.62
N SER A 68 5.74 -8.85 3.75
CA SER A 68 5.34 -9.64 2.58
C SER A 68 4.38 -8.88 1.65
N GLY A 69 4.63 -7.58 1.46
CA GLY A 69 3.83 -6.72 0.60
C GLY A 69 2.47 -6.34 1.21
N GLN A 70 2.24 -6.63 2.49
CA GLN A 70 0.99 -6.31 3.19
C GLN A 70 1.04 -4.90 3.82
N LEU A 71 1.46 -3.89 3.05
CA LEU A 71 1.48 -2.48 3.46
C LEU A 71 0.73 -1.60 2.45
N CYS A 72 -0.01 -0.61 2.93
CA CYS A 72 -0.86 0.25 2.08
C CYS A 72 -0.02 1.11 1.12
N MET A 73 1.23 1.38 1.50
CA MET A 73 2.18 2.19 0.72
C MET A 73 3.14 1.36 -0.16
N CYS A 74 2.97 0.03 -0.26
CA CYS A 74 3.83 -0.78 -1.12
C CYS A 74 3.87 -0.24 -2.56
N GLN A 75 5.08 -0.14 -3.11
CA GLN A 75 5.34 0.27 -4.49
C GLN A 75 5.02 -0.87 -5.47
N SER A 76 3.75 -1.25 -5.53
CA SER A 76 3.24 -2.37 -6.32
C SER A 76 3.13 -2.10 -7.84
N ARG A 77 3.57 -0.93 -8.28
CA ARG A 77 3.81 -0.57 -9.69
C ARG A 77 5.17 0.08 -9.80
N VAL A 78 5.95 -0.31 -10.79
CA VAL A 78 7.29 0.25 -11.02
C VAL A 78 7.37 0.65 -12.48
N TYR A 79 7.51 1.94 -12.73
CA TYR A 79 7.71 2.51 -14.05
C TYR A 79 9.18 2.87 -14.18
N VAL A 80 9.84 2.31 -15.18
CA VAL A 80 11.27 2.50 -15.41
C VAL A 80 11.45 3.10 -16.80
N GLN A 81 12.30 4.12 -16.90
CA GLN A 81 12.63 4.74 -18.17
C GLN A 81 13.30 3.72 -19.11
N GLU A 82 12.87 3.74 -20.37
CA GLU A 82 13.19 2.72 -21.37
C GLU A 82 14.70 2.42 -21.49
N THR A 83 15.53 3.46 -21.41
CA THR A 83 17.00 3.37 -21.54
C THR A 83 17.69 2.53 -20.47
N ILE A 84 17.04 2.32 -19.30
CA ILE A 84 17.58 1.52 -18.19
C ILE A 84 16.67 0.34 -17.79
N ALA A 85 15.55 0.15 -18.48
CA ALA A 85 14.51 -0.81 -18.09
C ALA A 85 15.01 -2.24 -17.94
N ASP A 86 15.73 -2.77 -18.95
CA ASP A 86 16.24 -4.14 -18.92
C ASP A 86 17.21 -4.37 -17.75
N LYS A 87 18.15 -3.43 -17.55
CA LYS A 87 19.11 -3.49 -16.45
C LYS A 87 18.42 -3.45 -15.09
N PHE A 88 17.42 -2.58 -14.93
CA PHE A 88 16.64 -2.50 -13.71
C PHE A 88 15.86 -3.78 -13.44
N ILE A 89 15.15 -4.32 -14.45
CA ILE A 89 14.30 -5.50 -14.30
C ILE A 89 15.16 -6.71 -13.87
N GLU A 90 16.31 -6.90 -14.51
CA GLU A 90 17.22 -8.00 -14.15
C GLU A 90 17.77 -7.84 -12.74
N ALA A 91 18.27 -6.65 -12.38
CA ALA A 91 18.78 -6.39 -11.03
C ALA A 91 17.67 -6.52 -9.97
N PHE A 92 16.46 -6.04 -10.25
CA PHE A 92 15.31 -6.13 -9.36
C PHE A 92 14.85 -7.57 -9.16
N LYS A 93 14.78 -8.39 -10.22
CA LYS A 93 14.50 -9.82 -10.09
C LYS A 93 15.55 -10.51 -9.21
N ALA A 94 16.83 -10.23 -9.44
CA ALA A 94 17.90 -10.81 -8.64
C ALA A 94 17.80 -10.42 -7.16
N ALA A 95 17.46 -9.17 -6.85
CA ALA A 95 17.30 -8.71 -5.47
C ALA A 95 16.02 -9.25 -4.81
N TYR A 96 14.88 -9.16 -5.47
CA TYR A 96 13.58 -9.45 -4.87
C TYR A 96 13.26 -10.95 -4.81
N LEU A 97 13.50 -11.70 -5.89
CA LEU A 97 13.15 -13.13 -5.94
C LEU A 97 13.97 -13.99 -4.98
N ASN A 98 15.15 -13.52 -4.58
CA ASN A 98 16.04 -14.19 -3.63
C ASN A 98 15.83 -13.72 -2.17
N THR A 99 14.80 -12.92 -1.90
CA THR A 99 14.52 -12.46 -0.53
C THR A 99 14.20 -13.67 0.36
N PRO A 100 14.93 -13.88 1.48
CA PRO A 100 14.68 -15.00 2.37
C PRO A 100 13.25 -15.01 2.90
N MET A 101 12.51 -16.09 2.65
CA MET A 101 11.14 -16.29 3.11
C MET A 101 11.06 -17.47 4.06
N GLY A 102 10.35 -17.31 5.18
CA GLY A 102 10.36 -18.33 6.22
C GLY A 102 9.39 -18.07 7.37
N ASP A 103 9.57 -18.87 8.43
CA ASP A 103 8.90 -18.69 9.71
C ASP A 103 9.27 -17.29 10.26
N PRO A 104 8.28 -16.43 10.61
CA PRO A 104 8.56 -15.10 11.14
C PRO A 104 9.28 -15.09 12.50
N PHE A 105 9.38 -16.22 13.20
CA PHE A 105 10.19 -16.36 14.42
C PHE A 105 11.66 -16.67 14.13
N ASN A 106 12.04 -16.97 12.89
CA ASN A 106 13.43 -17.14 12.50
C ASN A 106 14.04 -15.79 12.09
N GLU A 107 15.13 -15.40 12.74
CA GLU A 107 15.83 -14.13 12.51
C GLU A 107 16.34 -13.94 11.07
N THR A 108 16.51 -15.02 10.32
CA THR A 108 16.94 -14.96 8.91
C THR A 108 15.78 -14.77 7.93
N SER A 109 14.54 -14.88 8.38
CA SER A 109 13.35 -14.68 7.55
C SER A 109 13.09 -13.19 7.34
N ILE A 110 13.16 -12.73 6.10
CA ILE A 110 12.82 -11.35 5.72
C ILE A 110 11.35 -11.25 5.35
N MET A 111 10.82 -12.25 4.64
CA MET A 111 9.41 -12.36 4.26
C MET A 111 8.72 -13.51 5.02
N GLY A 112 7.52 -13.23 5.53
CA GLY A 112 6.65 -14.22 6.19
C GLY A 112 5.46 -14.65 5.32
N PRO A 113 4.53 -15.44 5.87
CA PRO A 113 3.30 -15.79 5.17
C PRO A 113 2.34 -14.60 5.08
N MET A 114 1.33 -14.73 4.21
CA MET A 114 0.15 -13.85 4.25
C MET A 114 -0.60 -14.03 5.58
N VAL A 115 -1.35 -13.00 5.98
CA VAL A 115 -2.04 -12.99 7.29
C VAL A 115 -3.05 -14.12 7.44
N ASP A 116 -3.75 -14.49 6.37
CA ASP A 116 -4.76 -15.54 6.37
C ASP A 116 -4.91 -16.22 4.99
N THR A 117 -5.68 -17.30 4.94
CA THR A 117 -6.02 -18.03 3.71
C THR A 117 -6.66 -17.13 2.65
N ARG A 118 -7.54 -16.21 3.05
CA ARG A 118 -8.29 -15.34 2.13
C ARG A 118 -7.34 -14.37 1.43
N ALA A 119 -6.37 -13.81 2.14
CA ALA A 119 -5.35 -12.92 1.60
C ALA A 119 -4.47 -13.67 0.60
N ARG A 120 -3.99 -14.87 0.94
CA ARG A 120 -3.23 -15.72 0.02
C ARG A 120 -4.03 -16.06 -1.24
N ASP A 121 -5.27 -16.51 -1.09
CA ASP A 121 -6.09 -16.94 -2.21
C ASP A 121 -6.47 -15.77 -3.13
N ALA A 122 -6.70 -14.58 -2.57
CA ALA A 122 -6.88 -13.36 -3.35
C ALA A 122 -5.63 -13.01 -4.17
N VAL A 123 -4.43 -13.14 -3.59
CA VAL A 123 -3.18 -12.91 -4.34
C VAL A 123 -2.99 -13.97 -5.44
N LYS A 124 -3.26 -15.24 -5.16
CA LYS A 124 -3.20 -16.30 -6.18
C LYS A 124 -4.14 -16.02 -7.36
N GLN A 125 -5.38 -15.64 -7.09
CA GLN A 125 -6.33 -15.27 -8.13
C GLN A 125 -5.83 -14.09 -8.98
N LEU A 126 -5.17 -13.10 -8.36
CA LEU A 126 -4.55 -12.01 -9.09
C LEU A 126 -3.40 -12.49 -9.99
N LEU A 127 -2.54 -13.38 -9.48
CA LEU A 127 -1.47 -13.98 -10.30
C LEU A 127 -2.04 -14.77 -11.49
N ASP A 128 -3.07 -15.57 -11.28
CA ASP A 128 -3.76 -16.31 -12.36
C ASP A 128 -4.35 -15.37 -13.41
N THR A 129 -4.93 -14.24 -12.98
CA THR A 129 -5.44 -13.20 -13.89
C THR A 129 -4.29 -12.55 -14.67
N ALA A 130 -3.16 -12.27 -14.02
CA ALA A 130 -2.01 -11.66 -14.67
C ALA A 130 -1.48 -12.53 -15.82
N GLU A 131 -1.36 -13.84 -15.61
CA GLU A 131 -0.95 -14.77 -16.66
C GLU A 131 -1.96 -14.80 -17.82
N LYS A 132 -3.27 -14.81 -17.51
CA LYS A 132 -4.34 -14.76 -18.53
C LYS A 132 -4.32 -13.47 -19.34
N GLU A 133 -3.89 -12.37 -18.74
CA GLU A 133 -3.71 -11.07 -19.40
C GLU A 133 -2.36 -10.94 -20.15
N GLY A 134 -1.56 -12.01 -20.20
CA GLY A 134 -0.28 -12.05 -20.92
C GLY A 134 0.94 -11.61 -20.11
N GLY A 135 0.78 -11.44 -18.80
CA GLY A 135 1.87 -11.12 -17.88
C GLY A 135 2.88 -12.26 -17.77
N LYS A 136 4.17 -11.91 -17.78
CA LYS A 136 5.28 -12.85 -17.57
C LYS A 136 5.66 -12.83 -16.10
N LEU A 137 5.39 -13.93 -15.41
CA LEU A 137 5.71 -14.11 -13.99
C LEU A 137 7.13 -14.63 -13.84
N SER A 138 7.85 -14.07 -12.87
CA SER A 138 9.11 -14.61 -12.35
C SER A 138 8.94 -14.73 -10.84
N GLN A 139 9.14 -15.92 -10.29
CA GLN A 139 8.86 -16.22 -8.89
C GLN A 139 10.09 -16.72 -8.16
N GLY A 140 10.24 -16.30 -6.91
CA GLY A 140 11.20 -16.85 -5.97
C GLY A 140 10.72 -18.17 -5.39
N THR A 141 11.38 -18.61 -4.33
CA THR A 141 10.98 -19.80 -3.57
C THR A 141 10.17 -19.41 -2.34
N HIS A 142 9.46 -20.39 -1.79
CA HIS A 142 8.82 -20.27 -0.48
C HIS A 142 8.95 -21.60 0.27
N PRO A 143 8.85 -21.61 1.62
CA PRO A 143 8.88 -22.84 2.40
C PRO A 143 7.75 -23.80 2.02
N GLU A 144 8.06 -25.10 2.00
CA GLU A 144 7.03 -26.14 1.94
C GLU A 144 6.30 -26.29 3.28
N GLY A 145 5.07 -26.79 3.26
CA GLY A 145 4.31 -27.13 4.47
C GLY A 145 3.32 -26.06 4.91
N LYS A 146 3.13 -25.93 6.23
CA LYS A 146 2.08 -25.08 6.83
C LYS A 146 2.44 -23.61 6.71
N GLY A 147 1.48 -22.82 6.23
CA GLY A 147 1.59 -21.37 6.14
C GLY A 147 0.91 -20.84 4.88
N TYR A 148 0.58 -19.55 4.89
CA TYR A 148 -0.09 -18.90 3.77
C TYR A 148 0.90 -18.18 2.86
N TYR A 149 1.96 -18.88 2.45
CA TYR A 149 3.03 -18.29 1.67
C TYR A 149 2.60 -17.99 0.23
N ILE A 150 3.13 -16.88 -0.29
CA ILE A 150 3.15 -16.51 -1.70
C ILE A 150 4.60 -16.18 -2.02
N PRO A 151 5.26 -16.82 -2.99
CA PRO A 151 6.63 -16.51 -3.33
C PRO A 151 6.73 -15.05 -3.82
N ALA A 152 7.87 -14.40 -3.57
CA ALA A 152 8.19 -13.12 -4.17
C ALA A 152 7.98 -13.22 -5.70
N THR A 153 7.10 -12.37 -6.25
CA THR A 153 6.67 -12.49 -7.65
C THR A 153 6.86 -11.16 -8.36
N VAL A 154 7.62 -11.16 -9.46
CA VAL A 154 7.77 -10.05 -10.40
C VAL A 154 6.92 -10.34 -11.63
N ILE A 155 6.14 -9.36 -12.09
CA ILE A 155 5.32 -9.48 -13.28
C ILE A 155 5.72 -8.40 -14.28
N THR A 156 5.99 -8.81 -15.51
CA THR A 156 6.32 -7.90 -16.62
C THR A 156 5.36 -8.09 -17.80
N GLY A 157 5.23 -7.09 -18.66
CA GLY A 157 4.45 -7.20 -19.90
C GLY A 157 2.93 -7.07 -19.76
N LEU A 158 2.42 -6.62 -18.61
CA LEU A 158 0.99 -6.32 -18.45
C LEU A 158 0.63 -4.97 -19.09
N PRO A 159 -0.51 -4.86 -19.78
CA PRO A 159 -1.00 -3.58 -20.27
C PRO A 159 -1.48 -2.69 -19.11
N GLU A 160 -1.48 -1.37 -19.29
CA GLU A 160 -2.03 -0.42 -18.30
C GLU A 160 -3.49 -0.71 -17.92
N SER A 161 -4.26 -1.30 -18.83
CA SER A 161 -5.65 -1.69 -18.60
C SER A 161 -5.81 -2.94 -17.72
N SER A 162 -4.72 -3.66 -17.43
CA SER A 162 -4.72 -4.87 -16.61
C SER A 162 -5.38 -4.63 -15.26
N GLN A 163 -6.13 -5.63 -14.80
CA GLN A 163 -6.73 -5.58 -13.46
C GLN A 163 -5.66 -5.39 -12.38
N LEU A 164 -4.50 -6.02 -12.52
CA LEU A 164 -3.40 -5.94 -11.54
C LEU A 164 -2.72 -4.59 -11.52
N VAL A 165 -2.64 -3.91 -12.66
CA VAL A 165 -2.08 -2.56 -12.72
C VAL A 165 -3.06 -1.58 -12.05
N GLN A 166 -4.37 -1.78 -12.23
CA GLN A 166 -5.39 -0.86 -11.74
C GLN A 166 -5.84 -1.09 -10.28
N GLN A 167 -5.69 -2.29 -9.73
CA GLN A 167 -6.24 -2.65 -8.41
C GLN A 167 -5.15 -2.93 -7.39
N GLU A 168 -5.30 -2.44 -6.15
CA GLU A 168 -4.44 -2.86 -5.05
C GLU A 168 -4.45 -4.39 -4.95
N ILE A 169 -3.27 -4.99 -4.70
CA ILE A 169 -3.12 -6.45 -4.57
C ILE A 169 -3.88 -6.99 -3.33
N ARG A 170 -4.37 -6.07 -2.49
CA ARG A 170 -5.36 -6.28 -1.43
C ARG A 170 -6.67 -5.58 -1.79
N ALA A 171 -7.50 -6.23 -2.60
CA ALA A 171 -8.89 -5.86 -2.91
C ALA A 171 -9.17 -4.41 -3.40
N MET A 172 -9.28 -4.27 -4.74
CA MET A 172 -10.13 -3.36 -5.54
C MET A 172 -9.88 -1.82 -5.59
N ARG A 173 -9.58 -1.38 -6.83
CA ARG A 173 -9.81 -0.12 -7.60
C ARG A 173 -9.10 1.22 -7.28
N SER A 174 -8.11 1.49 -8.15
CA SER A 174 -7.94 2.63 -9.10
C SER A 174 -7.31 3.98 -8.67
N ALA A 175 -6.38 4.45 -9.52
CA ALA A 175 -5.66 5.74 -9.50
C ALA A 175 -5.63 6.40 -10.91
N LYS A 176 -5.35 7.73 -11.01
CA LYS A 176 -4.77 8.38 -12.24
C LYS A 176 -4.22 9.80 -12.00
N ALA A 177 -3.03 10.11 -12.55
CA ALA A 177 -2.19 11.32 -12.37
C ALA A 177 -1.75 11.54 -10.90
N ILE A 178 -0.43 11.65 -10.63
CA ILE A 178 0.18 11.53 -9.28
C ILE A 178 -0.63 12.34 -8.27
N SER A 179 -1.52 11.66 -7.60
CA SER A 179 -2.38 12.18 -6.56
C SER A 179 -2.16 11.21 -5.43
N SER A 180 -1.05 11.46 -4.75
CA SER A 180 -0.61 10.74 -3.57
C SER A 180 -0.50 11.76 -2.46
N GLY A 181 -0.88 11.39 -1.23
CA GLY A 181 -0.58 12.25 -0.07
C GLY A 181 0.85 12.09 0.42
N LEU A 182 1.62 11.14 -0.14
CA LEU A 182 3.02 10.86 0.20
C LEU A 182 3.86 10.73 -1.08
N ILE A 183 4.99 11.42 -1.15
CA ILE A 183 5.97 11.28 -2.23
C ILE A 183 7.37 11.23 -1.61
N GLY A 184 8.11 10.16 -1.90
CA GLY A 184 9.54 10.03 -1.60
C GLY A 184 10.34 10.20 -2.89
N ILE A 185 11.41 10.97 -2.84
CA ILE A 185 12.35 11.14 -3.95
C ILE A 185 13.68 10.55 -3.49
N ASN A 186 14.22 9.60 -4.26
CA ASN A 186 15.45 8.87 -3.96
C ASN A 186 15.44 8.07 -2.65
N GLN A 187 14.24 7.79 -2.13
CA GLN A 187 14.00 6.94 -0.96
C GLN A 187 12.57 6.38 -1.04
N SER A 188 12.27 5.33 -0.26
CA SER A 188 10.89 4.88 -0.08
C SER A 188 10.13 5.87 0.83
N ALA A 189 8.84 6.06 0.54
CA ALA A 189 7.93 6.82 1.40
C ALA A 189 6.92 5.88 2.07
N PRO A 190 6.51 6.14 3.32
CA PRO A 190 6.96 7.23 4.19
C PRO A 190 8.35 6.95 4.80
N THR A 191 9.02 8.00 5.28
CA THR A 191 10.27 7.92 6.06
C THR A 191 10.05 7.61 7.55
N PHE A 192 8.80 7.40 7.97
CA PHE A 192 8.38 7.24 9.37
C PHE A 192 8.74 8.39 10.30
N ASP A 193 9.01 9.56 9.75
CA ASP A 193 9.05 10.79 10.53
C ASP A 193 7.62 11.16 10.95
N LEU A 194 7.29 10.90 12.21
CA LEU A 194 5.96 11.18 12.78
C LEU A 194 5.63 12.66 12.88
N THR A 195 6.60 13.55 12.61
CA THR A 195 6.35 14.99 12.51
C THR A 195 5.80 15.40 11.15
N LEU A 196 5.85 14.51 10.16
CA LEU A 196 5.29 14.74 8.84
C LEU A 196 3.87 14.16 8.74
N PRO A 197 2.94 14.84 8.06
CA PRO A 197 1.59 14.33 7.87
C PRO A 197 1.59 13.07 7.00
N PHE A 198 0.83 12.08 7.43
CA PHE A 198 0.58 10.83 6.73
C PHE A 198 -0.87 10.80 6.28
N GLY A 199 -1.11 10.48 5.02
CA GLY A 199 -2.43 10.05 4.62
C GLY A 199 -2.70 10.03 3.14
N GLY A 200 -3.80 9.37 2.78
CA GLY A 200 -4.23 9.23 1.39
C GLY A 200 -4.90 10.47 0.80
N VAL A 201 -5.09 10.44 -0.52
CA VAL A 201 -6.03 11.33 -1.22
C VAL A 201 -6.96 10.48 -2.09
N ARG A 202 -8.06 11.08 -2.56
CA ARG A 202 -9.09 10.41 -3.38
C ARG A 202 -9.68 9.21 -2.64
N GLN A 203 -9.51 7.99 -3.16
CA GLN A 203 -10.06 6.78 -2.55
C GLN A 203 -9.14 6.16 -1.50
N SER A 204 -7.88 6.63 -1.40
CA SER A 204 -6.92 6.14 -0.43
C SER A 204 -7.07 6.78 0.95
N GLY A 205 -7.94 7.78 1.11
CA GLY A 205 -8.23 8.30 2.44
C GLY A 205 -8.94 9.64 2.50
N LEU A 206 -9.28 10.01 3.73
CA LEU A 206 -9.88 11.28 4.13
C LEU A 206 -9.24 11.71 5.46
N GLY A 207 -8.68 12.92 5.53
CA GLY A 207 -7.97 13.42 6.70
C GLY A 207 -6.46 13.15 6.65
N ARG A 208 -5.77 13.37 7.77
CA ARG A 208 -4.34 13.10 7.94
C ARG A 208 -4.09 12.54 9.33
N GLU A 209 -3.21 11.55 9.40
CA GLU A 209 -2.58 11.08 10.62
C GLU A 209 -1.18 11.69 10.74
N TRP A 210 -0.61 11.68 11.94
CA TRP A 210 0.72 12.25 12.24
C TRP A 210 0.81 13.76 11.96
N GLY A 211 2.01 14.32 12.14
CA GLY A 211 2.27 15.75 12.01
C GLY A 211 1.42 16.60 12.95
N THR A 212 1.34 17.89 12.65
CA THR A 212 0.45 18.82 13.36
C THR A 212 -0.99 18.74 12.86
N GLU A 213 -1.17 18.25 11.64
CA GLU A 213 -2.44 18.12 10.93
C GLU A 213 -3.41 17.17 11.65
N ILE A 214 -2.89 16.19 12.39
CA ILE A 214 -3.71 15.32 13.25
C ILE A 214 -4.51 16.12 14.29
N LEU A 215 -4.05 17.32 14.69
CA LEU A 215 -4.75 18.15 15.67
C LEU A 215 -6.09 18.67 15.14
N ASP A 216 -6.17 19.04 13.86
CA ASP A 216 -7.43 19.48 13.23
C ASP A 216 -8.49 18.37 13.29
N ASP A 217 -8.00 17.15 13.23
CA ASP A 217 -8.78 15.94 13.24
C ASP A 217 -9.30 15.62 14.65
N TRP A 218 -8.43 15.70 15.68
CA TRP A 218 -8.76 15.33 17.05
C TRP A 218 -9.24 16.48 17.95
N THR A 219 -9.34 17.70 17.43
CA THR A 219 -9.86 18.86 18.17
C THR A 219 -11.14 19.43 17.55
N GLU A 220 -11.81 20.31 18.28
CA GLU A 220 -12.96 21.08 17.80
C GLU A 220 -12.70 22.56 18.03
N VAL A 221 -12.72 23.35 16.96
CA VAL A 221 -12.57 24.80 17.06
C VAL A 221 -13.86 25.40 17.60
N LYS A 222 -13.75 26.18 18.67
CA LYS A 222 -14.86 26.93 19.27
C LYS A 222 -14.56 28.42 19.19
N GLN A 223 -15.37 29.15 18.43
CA GLN A 223 -15.34 30.61 18.44
C GLN A 223 -16.07 31.14 19.67
N VAL A 224 -15.45 32.06 20.40
CA VAL A 224 -16.05 32.78 21.53
C VAL A 224 -15.92 34.27 21.26
N ILE A 225 -17.06 34.97 21.18
CA ILE A 225 -17.11 36.42 20.98
C ILE A 225 -17.71 37.03 22.25
N TRP A 226 -16.93 37.89 22.90
CA TRP A 226 -17.36 38.64 24.08
C TRP A 226 -17.34 40.13 23.75
N LYS A 227 -18.53 40.75 23.67
CA LYS A 227 -18.65 42.20 23.50
C LYS A 227 -18.62 42.86 24.87
N ILE A 228 -17.60 43.68 25.09
CA ILE A 228 -17.48 44.58 26.26
C ILE A 228 -18.35 45.81 26.01
#